data_AF-A0A5N6V2W9-F1
#
_entry.id   AF-A0A5N6V2W9-F1
#
_cell.length_a   1.000
_cell.length_b   1.000
_cell.length_c   1.000
_cell.angle_alpha   90.00
_cell.angle_beta   90.00
_cell.angle_gamma   90.00
#
_symmetry.space_group_name_H-M   'P 1'
#
loop_
_entity.id
_entity.type
_entity.pdbx_description
1 polymer ?
#
loop_
_entity_poly.entity_id
_entity_poly.type
_entity_poly.pdbx_seq_one_letter_code
_entity_poly.pdbx_strand_id
1 'polypeptide(L)'
;MESHATRVPEGWTCDPDDLQRFFNPGTAEWEIAQYYGLTDPRLVLMQTPNSGEMGYILLSKGRYYGGDLMSDSMFEITRPETLRGIMRAIGEEDFQGLRKKELKPMELTMEECTQGAEGI
;
A
#
# COMPACT_ATOMS: atom_id res chain seq x y z
N MET A 1 -16.80 5.46 -30.01
CA MET A 1 -16.98 4.76 -28.72
C MET A 1 -15.67 4.05 -28.44
N GLU A 2 -14.75 4.71 -27.73
CA GLU A 2 -13.45 4.13 -27.39
C GLU A 2 -13.53 3.59 -25.97
N SER A 3 -13.90 2.33 -25.85
CA SER A 3 -13.76 1.57 -24.61
C SER A 3 -12.27 1.35 -24.34
N HIS A 4 -11.61 2.38 -23.79
CA HIS A 4 -10.35 2.24 -23.08
C HIS A 4 -10.59 1.38 -21.84
N ALA A 5 -10.66 0.07 -22.03
CA ALA A 5 -10.56 -0.88 -20.95
C ALA A 5 -9.28 -0.54 -20.20
N THR A 6 -9.42 -0.18 -18.92
CA THR A 6 -8.30 0.07 -18.01
C THR A 6 -7.62 -1.28 -17.84
N ARG A 7 -6.62 -1.60 -18.68
CA ARG A 7 -5.90 -2.86 -18.56
C ARG A 7 -5.07 -2.78 -17.29
N VAL A 8 -5.28 -3.75 -16.41
CA VAL A 8 -4.38 -3.99 -15.28
C VAL A 8 -2.98 -4.20 -15.85
N PRO A 9 -1.94 -3.53 -15.29
CA PRO A 9 -0.59 -3.72 -15.76
C PRO A 9 -0.17 -5.20 -15.66
N GLU A 10 0.71 -5.61 -16.56
CA GLU A 10 1.22 -6.99 -16.55
C GLU A 10 1.94 -7.26 -15.22
N GLY A 11 1.63 -8.41 -14.60
CA GLY A 11 2.16 -8.73 -13.28
C GLY A 11 1.43 -8.05 -12.12
N TRP A 12 0.31 -7.36 -12.35
CA TRP A 12 -0.54 -6.79 -11.29
C TRP A 12 -1.95 -7.36 -11.33
N THR A 13 -2.65 -7.27 -10.20
CA THR A 13 -4.05 -7.67 -10.03
C THR A 13 -4.83 -6.59 -9.28
N CYS A 14 -6.10 -6.42 -9.66
CA CYS A 14 -7.08 -5.60 -8.96
C CYS A 14 -8.31 -6.43 -8.54
N ASP A 15 -8.22 -7.75 -8.60
CA ASP A 15 -9.33 -8.63 -8.31
C ASP A 15 -9.58 -8.69 -6.79
N PRO A 16 -10.76 -8.28 -6.29
CA PRO A 16 -11.00 -8.17 -4.86
C PRO A 16 -10.93 -9.50 -4.11
N ASP A 17 -11.10 -10.64 -4.77
CA ASP A 17 -10.97 -11.96 -4.14
C ASP A 17 -9.50 -12.27 -3.86
N ASP A 18 -8.62 -11.97 -4.84
CA ASP A 18 -7.18 -12.08 -4.69
C ASP A 18 -6.66 -11.09 -3.65
N LEU A 19 -7.06 -9.81 -3.74
CA LEU A 19 -6.62 -8.77 -2.79
C LEU A 19 -7.02 -9.10 -1.34
N GLN A 20 -8.24 -9.59 -1.11
CA GLN A 20 -8.68 -10.01 0.22
C GLN A 20 -7.91 -11.23 0.75
N ARG A 21 -7.41 -12.09 -0.13
CA ARG A 21 -6.60 -13.23 0.29
C ARG A 21 -5.24 -12.81 0.84
N PHE A 22 -4.66 -11.74 0.28
CA PHE A 22 -3.35 -11.23 0.67
C PHE A 22 -3.40 -10.17 1.78
N PHE A 23 -4.41 -9.29 1.79
CA PHE A 23 -4.51 -8.19 2.75
C PHE A 23 -5.69 -8.41 3.71
N ASN A 24 -5.39 -8.99 4.87
CA ASN A 24 -6.37 -9.28 5.92
C ASN A 24 -5.98 -8.64 7.25
N PRO A 25 -6.96 -8.31 8.11
CA PRO A 25 -6.68 -7.85 9.46
C PRO A 25 -5.85 -8.89 10.22
N GLY A 26 -4.70 -8.46 10.74
CA GLY A 26 -3.72 -9.32 11.43
C GLY A 26 -2.55 -9.81 10.56
N THR A 27 -2.46 -9.37 9.29
CA THR A 27 -1.21 -9.51 8.52
C THR A 27 -0.31 -8.30 8.73
N ALA A 28 1.01 -8.49 8.54
CA ALA A 28 2.02 -7.45 8.78
C ALA A 28 1.73 -6.17 8.00
N GLU A 29 1.18 -6.29 6.79
CA GLU A 29 0.78 -5.19 5.91
C GLU A 29 -0.33 -4.33 6.50
N TRP A 30 -1.31 -4.98 7.12
CA TRP A 30 -2.41 -4.28 7.76
C TRP A 30 -1.90 -3.53 8.99
N GLU A 31 -1.00 -4.15 9.76
CA GLU A 31 -0.36 -3.54 10.93
C GLU A 31 0.54 -2.36 10.53
N ILE A 32 1.35 -2.50 9.47
CA ILE A 32 2.18 -1.42 8.92
C ILE A 32 1.29 -0.26 8.45
N ALA A 33 0.21 -0.53 7.72
CA ALA A 33 -0.72 0.52 7.30
C ALA A 33 -1.29 1.30 8.50
N GLN A 34 -1.62 0.61 9.60
CA GLN A 34 -2.02 1.27 10.85
C GLN A 34 -0.88 2.06 11.50
N TYR A 35 0.34 1.53 11.48
CA TYR A 35 1.55 2.19 11.99
C TYR A 35 1.83 3.52 11.27
N TYR A 36 1.50 3.62 9.99
CA TYR A 36 1.56 4.87 9.23
C TYR A 36 0.31 5.78 9.41
N GLY A 37 -0.61 5.42 10.31
CA GLY A 37 -1.81 6.20 10.62
C GLY A 37 -2.93 6.07 9.59
N LEU A 38 -2.88 5.08 8.69
CA LEU A 38 -3.95 4.84 7.72
C LEU A 38 -5.16 4.25 8.43
N THR A 39 -6.32 4.89 8.25
CA THR A 39 -7.60 4.44 8.83
C THR A 39 -8.43 3.76 7.75
N ASP A 40 -8.92 2.55 8.00
CA ASP A 40 -9.62 1.71 7.00
C ASP A 40 -8.83 1.57 5.67
N PRO A 41 -7.55 1.13 5.69
CA PRO A 41 -6.80 0.92 4.46
C PRO A 41 -7.45 -0.22 3.65
N ARG A 42 -7.72 0.04 2.38
CA ARG A 42 -8.23 -0.97 1.44
C ARG A 42 -7.21 -1.22 0.36
N LEU A 43 -6.79 -2.48 0.22
CA LEU A 43 -5.97 -2.88 -0.90
C LEU A 43 -6.79 -2.76 -2.20
N VAL A 44 -6.27 -2.01 -3.17
CA VAL A 44 -6.92 -1.77 -4.48
C VAL A 44 -6.10 -2.28 -5.66
N LEU A 45 -4.81 -2.49 -5.46
CA LEU A 45 -3.92 -3.01 -6.49
C LEU A 45 -2.75 -3.74 -5.80
N MET A 46 -2.36 -4.89 -6.34
CA MET A 46 -1.23 -5.68 -5.84
C MET A 46 -0.45 -6.28 -6.99
N GLN A 47 0.86 -6.34 -6.84
CA GLN A 47 1.74 -7.01 -7.77
C GLN A 47 1.73 -8.51 -7.47
N THR A 48 1.60 -9.32 -8.51
CA THR A 48 1.58 -10.78 -8.40
C THR A 48 2.95 -11.28 -7.97
N PRO A 49 3.03 -12.28 -7.07
CA PRO A 49 4.29 -12.79 -6.52
C PRO A 49 5.22 -13.40 -7.58
N ASN A 50 4.73 -13.68 -8.80
CA ASN A 50 5.56 -14.17 -9.90
C ASN A 50 6.56 -13.14 -10.42
N SER A 51 6.35 -11.84 -10.17
CA SER A 51 7.24 -10.77 -10.66
C SER A 51 8.50 -10.57 -9.81
N GLY A 52 8.59 -11.21 -8.62
CA GLY A 52 9.73 -11.05 -7.70
C GLY A 52 9.74 -9.74 -6.89
N GLU A 53 8.93 -8.77 -7.30
CA GLU A 53 8.58 -7.56 -6.54
C GLU A 53 7.16 -7.68 -6.01
N MET A 54 6.94 -7.18 -4.80
CA MET A 54 5.67 -7.32 -4.10
C MET A 54 5.09 -5.93 -3.79
N GLY A 55 5.00 -5.10 -4.83
CA GLY A 55 4.37 -3.79 -4.76
C GLY A 55 2.88 -3.88 -4.44
N TYR A 56 2.37 -2.96 -3.63
CA TYR A 56 0.94 -2.86 -3.34
C TYR A 56 0.48 -1.40 -3.27
N ILE A 57 -0.79 -1.16 -3.63
CA ILE A 57 -1.46 0.13 -3.54
C ILE A 57 -2.68 0.02 -2.62
N LEU A 58 -2.72 0.85 -1.59
CA LEU A 58 -3.83 1.02 -0.67
C LEU A 58 -4.61 2.30 -0.98
N LEU A 59 -5.91 2.27 -0.71
CA LEU A 59 -6.80 3.42 -0.69
C LEU A 59 -7.21 3.67 0.76
N SER A 60 -6.95 4.87 1.27
CA SER A 60 -7.45 5.32 2.56
C SER A 60 -7.90 6.78 2.48
N LYS A 61 -9.10 7.08 3.00
CA LYS A 61 -9.71 8.42 2.99
C LYS A 61 -9.68 9.14 1.62
N GLY A 62 -9.80 8.36 0.54
CA GLY A 62 -9.78 8.90 -0.84
C GLY A 62 -8.39 9.22 -1.40
N ARG A 63 -7.32 8.85 -0.69
CA ARG A 63 -5.94 8.97 -1.14
C ARG A 63 -5.31 7.61 -1.37
N TYR A 64 -4.38 7.56 -2.32
CA TYR A 64 -3.66 6.35 -2.68
C TYR A 64 -2.30 6.33 -2.02
N TYR A 65 -1.93 5.17 -1.51
CA TYR A 65 -0.68 4.92 -0.82
C TYR A 65 -0.03 3.71 -1.46
N GLY A 66 1.27 3.77 -1.72
CA GLY A 66 2.03 2.65 -2.23
C GLY A 66 3.03 2.16 -1.19
N GLY A 67 3.35 0.88 -1.27
CA GLY A 67 4.42 0.25 -0.51
C GLY A 67 4.90 -1.01 -1.23
N ASP A 68 5.89 -1.65 -0.65
CA ASP A 68 6.40 -2.93 -1.11
C ASP A 68 6.40 -3.91 0.07
N LEU A 69 6.01 -5.17 -0.14
CA LEU A 69 5.95 -6.13 0.97
C LEU A 69 7.32 -6.46 1.56
N MET A 70 8.40 -6.28 0.81
CA MET A 70 9.76 -6.51 1.27
C MET A 70 10.36 -5.27 1.96
N SER A 71 9.64 -4.14 1.97
CA SER A 71 10.10 -2.89 2.55
C SER A 71 9.06 -2.32 3.52
N ASP A 72 9.43 -2.08 4.78
CA ASP A 72 8.58 -1.40 5.76
C ASP A 72 8.29 0.08 5.44
N SER A 73 8.62 0.54 4.23
CA SER A 73 8.47 1.92 3.78
C SER A 73 7.18 2.12 2.99
N MET A 74 6.41 3.14 3.37
CA MET A 74 5.21 3.56 2.66
C MET A 74 5.33 4.98 2.10
N PHE A 75 4.62 5.24 1.02
CA PHE A 75 4.54 6.57 0.41
C PHE A 75 3.13 6.91 -0.03
N GLU A 76 2.76 8.18 0.08
CA GLU A 76 1.54 8.73 -0.49
C GLU A 76 1.75 9.02 -1.97
N ILE A 77 0.85 8.52 -2.82
CA ILE A 77 0.82 8.87 -4.23
C ILE A 77 0.08 10.18 -4.37
N THR A 78 0.84 11.26 -4.50
CA THR A 78 0.30 12.61 -4.68
C THR A 78 -0.22 12.84 -6.09
N ARG A 79 0.41 12.19 -7.10
CA ARG A 79 -0.09 12.13 -8.46
C ARG A 79 0.31 10.83 -9.15
N PRO A 80 -0.57 10.28 -10.00
CA PRO A 80 -1.95 10.68 -10.25
C PRO A 80 -2.91 10.35 -9.10
N GLU A 81 -3.96 11.15 -8.89
CA GLU A 81 -4.94 11.02 -7.79
C GLU A 81 -6.09 10.04 -8.11
N THR A 82 -5.94 9.22 -9.16
CA THR A 82 -6.97 8.29 -9.63
C THR A 82 -6.36 6.93 -9.86
N LEU A 83 -7.04 5.86 -9.45
CA LEU A 83 -6.56 4.48 -9.62
C LEU A 83 -6.19 4.19 -11.07
N ARG A 84 -7.02 4.62 -12.03
CA ARG A 84 -6.75 4.43 -13.46
C ARG A 84 -5.46 5.12 -13.92
N GLY A 85 -5.20 6.33 -13.43
CA GLY A 85 -3.94 7.03 -13.71
C GLY A 85 -2.75 6.29 -13.10
N ILE A 86 -2.92 5.75 -11.89
CA ILE A 86 -1.87 5.01 -11.18
C ILE A 86 -1.54 3.73 -11.95
N MET A 87 -2.55 2.94 -12.31
CA MET A 87 -2.38 1.72 -13.11
C MET A 87 -1.70 1.99 -14.44
N ARG A 88 -2.04 3.12 -15.09
CA ARG A 88 -1.39 3.53 -16.32
C ARG A 88 0.09 3.87 -16.10
N ALA A 89 0.40 4.69 -15.10
CA ALA A 89 1.78 5.06 -14.79
C ALA A 89 2.62 3.84 -14.41
N ILE A 90 2.06 2.91 -13.62
CA ILE A 90 2.69 1.64 -13.28
C ILE A 90 2.93 0.79 -14.54
N GLY A 91 1.97 0.72 -15.45
CA GLY A 91 2.15 -0.03 -16.70
C GLY A 91 3.17 0.56 -17.67
N GLU A 92 3.49 1.86 -17.56
CA GLU A 92 4.46 2.54 -18.44
C GLU A 92 5.86 2.63 -17.80
N GLU A 93 5.95 2.98 -16.51
CA GLU A 93 7.21 3.31 -15.82
C GLU A 93 7.26 2.74 -14.38
N ASP A 94 6.41 1.76 -14.06
CA ASP A 94 6.25 1.19 -12.72
C ASP A 94 6.04 2.30 -11.65
N PHE A 95 6.51 2.10 -10.42
CA PHE A 95 6.47 3.11 -9.40
C PHE A 95 7.27 4.38 -9.78
N GLN A 96 8.20 4.35 -10.73
CA GLN A 96 8.96 5.55 -11.13
C GLN A 96 8.07 6.61 -11.80
N GLY A 97 6.99 6.19 -12.47
CA GLY A 97 6.01 7.08 -13.09
C GLY A 97 5.09 7.81 -12.10
N LEU A 98 5.18 7.49 -10.81
CA LEU A 98 4.32 8.07 -9.77
C LEU A 98 5.02 9.20 -9.03
N ARG A 99 4.28 10.29 -8.77
CA ARG A 99 4.74 11.34 -7.86
C ARG A 99 4.43 10.94 -6.43
N LYS A 100 5.46 10.50 -5.72
CA LYS A 100 5.37 10.00 -4.36
C LYS A 100 5.75 11.07 -3.35
N LYS A 101 5.19 10.96 -2.16
CA LYS A 101 5.63 11.65 -0.96
C LYS A 101 5.86 10.58 0.10
N GLU A 102 7.08 10.45 0.57
CA GLU A 102 7.41 9.52 1.65
C GLU A 102 6.53 9.82 2.87
N LEU A 103 5.90 8.78 3.40
CA LEU A 103 5.21 8.88 4.66
C LEU A 103 6.22 8.70 5.77
N LYS A 104 6.09 9.51 6.81
CA LYS A 104 6.76 9.22 8.06
C LYS A 104 5.88 8.27 8.84
N PRO A 105 6.45 7.22 9.47
CA PRO A 105 5.69 6.42 10.40
C PRO A 105 5.07 7.36 11.44
N MET A 106 3.86 7.05 11.86
CA MET A 106 3.32 7.74 13.03
C MET A 106 4.26 7.34 14.16
N GLU A 107 5.07 8.29 14.63
CA GLU A 107 5.82 8.12 15.87
C GLU A 107 4.75 7.80 16.92
N LEU A 108 4.51 6.51 17.13
CA LEU A 108 4.10 6.04 18.43
C LEU A 108 5.23 6.53 19.30
N THR A 109 4.99 7.65 19.99
CA THR A 109 5.73 7.95 21.19
C THR A 109 5.68 6.65 21.96
N MET A 110 6.84 6.00 22.06
CA MET A 110 7.02 4.82 22.87
C MET A 110 6.98 5.29 24.32
N GLU A 111 5.83 5.83 24.72
CA GLU A 111 5.51 6.16 26.09
C GLU A 111 5.00 4.86 26.69
N GLU A 112 5.98 4.14 27.25
CA GLU A 112 5.86 3.22 28.37
C GLU A 112 5.33 1.82 28.07
N CYS A 113 6.19 1.00 27.44
CA CYS A 113 6.21 -0.44 27.70
C CYS A 113 7.41 -0.82 28.61
N THR A 114 7.62 -0.11 29.72
CA THR A 114 8.40 -0.61 30.87
C THR A 114 7.97 0.09 32.15
N GLN A 115 6.82 -0.27 32.70
CA GLN A 115 6.57 -0.08 34.13
C GLN A 115 6.28 -1.45 34.75
N GLY A 116 7.26 -1.93 35.51
CA GLY A 116 7.25 -3.24 36.14
C GLY A 116 8.65 -3.61 36.60
N ALA A 117 9.25 -2.75 37.43
CA ALA A 117 10.38 -3.15 38.26
C ALA A 117 9.89 -4.29 39.17
N GLU A 118 10.30 -5.53 38.88
CA GLU A 118 10.19 -6.61 39.85
C GLU A 118 11.20 -6.33 40.96
N GLY A 119 10.70 -5.83 42.09
CA GLY A 119 11.22 -6.29 43.37
C GLY A 119 10.77 -7.73 43.54
N ILE A 120 11.69 -8.64 43.88
CA ILE A 120 11.92 -9.20 45.23
C ILE A 120 13.34 -9.75 45.26
#